data_AF-A0AAX4I6T4-F1
#
_entry.id   AF-A0AAX4I6T4-F1
#
_cell.length_a   1.000
_cell.length_b   1.000
_cell.length_c   1.000
_cell.angle_alpha   90.00
_cell.angle_beta   90.00
_cell.angle_gamma   90.00
#
_symmetry.space_group_name_H-M   'P 1'
#
loop_
_entity.id
_entity.type
_entity.pdbx_description
1 polymer ?
#
loop_
_entity_poly.entity_id
_entity_poly.type
_entity_poly.pdbx_seq_one_letter_code
_entity_poly.pdbx_strand_id
1 'polypeptide(L)'
;MKFTTIIAPLLALVPVCTANFDIYMNNAWTVQGGSTGWTIFEADPPCGQVNNAIIYGNYGDVSGSYIGVRCVGDCFPSNRPDGIQVLEMHFNNNPLYHWTIYKDRGYKMYGLDGKVYGECILFPGHNYRCDAFGITEGYRKFRCLTQFTARQITGRN
;
A
#
# COMPACT_ATOMS: atom_id res chain seq x y z
N MET A 1 -41.76 25.74 -42.12
CA MET A 1 -40.34 25.35 -41.96
C MET A 1 -40.20 24.60 -40.63
N LYS A 2 -39.70 23.36 -40.63
CA LYS A 2 -39.46 22.57 -39.42
C LYS A 2 -37.98 22.72 -39.03
N PHE A 3 -37.70 23.19 -37.83
CA PHE A 3 -36.35 23.25 -37.28
C PHE A 3 -36.09 21.98 -36.48
N THR A 4 -35.15 21.16 -36.95
CA THR A 4 -34.69 19.96 -36.25
C THR A 4 -33.50 20.35 -35.38
N THR A 5 -33.71 20.42 -34.06
CA THR A 5 -32.64 20.70 -33.10
C THR A 5 -31.88 19.42 -32.80
N ILE A 6 -30.61 19.35 -33.22
CA ILE A 6 -29.70 18.25 -32.87
C ILE A 6 -29.07 18.58 -31.52
N ILE A 7 -29.42 17.83 -30.48
CA ILE A 7 -28.72 17.87 -29.18
C ILE A 7 -27.51 16.95 -29.30
N ALA A 8 -26.31 17.52 -29.33
CA ALA A 8 -25.06 16.77 -29.24
C ALA A 8 -24.77 16.45 -27.75
N PRO A 9 -24.59 15.17 -27.36
CA PRO A 9 -24.21 14.84 -26.00
C PRO A 9 -22.74 15.22 -25.77
N LEU A 10 -22.51 16.13 -24.83
CA LEU A 10 -21.17 16.46 -24.35
C LEU A 10 -20.69 15.32 -23.44
N LEU A 11 -19.86 14.42 -23.97
CA LEU A 11 -19.14 13.42 -23.17
C LEU A 11 -18.11 14.14 -22.28
N ALA A 12 -18.46 14.35 -21.02
CA ALA A 12 -17.52 14.84 -20.02
C ALA A 12 -16.47 13.75 -19.73
N LEU A 13 -15.27 13.93 -20.26
CA LEU A 13 -14.08 13.17 -19.86
C LEU A 13 -13.66 13.63 -18.46
N VAL A 14 -14.27 13.07 -17.41
CA VAL A 14 -13.76 13.24 -16.05
C VAL A 14 -12.46 12.45 -15.92
N PRO A 15 -11.32 13.09 -15.62
CA PRO A 15 -10.13 12.35 -15.25
C PRO A 15 -10.45 11.59 -13.96
N VAL A 16 -10.47 10.27 -14.05
CA VAL A 16 -10.51 9.40 -12.86
C VAL A 16 -9.12 9.49 -12.24
N CYS A 17 -8.93 10.43 -11.31
CA CYS A 17 -7.72 10.47 -10.51
C CYS A 17 -7.63 9.17 -9.72
N THR A 18 -6.76 8.25 -10.16
CA THR A 18 -6.42 7.06 -9.38
C THR A 18 -5.56 7.50 -8.21
N ALA A 19 -6.01 7.23 -6.98
CA ALA A 19 -5.14 7.36 -5.81
C ALA A 19 -4.07 6.28 -5.86
N ASN A 20 -2.99 6.48 -5.10
CA ASN A 20 -1.97 5.45 -4.96
C ASN A 20 -1.36 5.45 -3.57
N PHE A 21 -0.76 4.32 -3.21
CA PHE A 21 0.12 4.26 -2.07
C PHE A 21 1.28 3.29 -2.35
N ASP A 22 2.42 3.63 -1.77
CA ASP A 22 3.65 2.87 -1.84
C ASP A 22 3.80 2.03 -0.59
N ILE A 23 4.09 0.75 -0.76
CA ILE A 23 4.32 -0.20 0.32
C ILE A 23 5.81 -0.33 0.57
N TYR A 24 6.22 -0.11 1.81
CA TYR A 24 7.59 -0.24 2.26
C TYR A 24 7.72 -1.37 3.28
N MET A 25 8.81 -2.14 3.18
CA MET A 25 9.25 -3.02 4.25
C MET A 25 10.37 -2.33 5.01
N ASN A 26 10.23 -2.25 6.34
CA ASN A 26 11.08 -1.48 7.21
C ASN A 26 12.05 -2.36 7.99
N ASN A 27 13.19 -1.78 8.29
CA ASN A 27 14.10 -2.23 9.33
C ASN A 27 14.33 -1.07 10.29
N ALA A 28 13.99 -1.25 11.55
CA ALA A 28 14.12 -0.23 12.57
C ALA A 28 15.05 -0.72 13.68
N TRP A 29 16.03 0.09 14.06
CA TRP A 29 16.94 -0.18 15.16
C TRP A 29 16.82 0.92 16.19
N THR A 30 16.38 0.54 17.38
CA THR A 30 16.32 1.43 18.54
C THR A 30 17.25 0.92 19.63
N VAL A 31 17.42 1.70 20.70
CA VAL A 31 18.14 1.26 21.91
C VAL A 31 17.50 0.02 22.57
N GLN A 32 16.24 -0.30 22.23
CA GLN A 32 15.49 -1.44 22.76
C GLN A 32 15.58 -2.69 21.87
N GLY A 33 16.22 -2.59 20.69
CA GLY A 33 16.39 -3.70 19.74
C GLY A 33 16.00 -3.36 18.32
N GLY A 34 16.19 -4.34 17.43
CA GLY A 34 15.80 -4.28 16.02
C GLY A 34 14.40 -4.86 15.78
N SER A 35 13.63 -4.24 14.89
CA SER A 35 12.33 -4.73 14.44
C SER A 35 12.15 -4.55 12.93
N THR A 36 11.26 -5.34 12.35
CA THR A 36 10.84 -5.18 10.96
C THR A 36 9.32 -5.06 10.89
N GLY A 37 8.82 -4.39 9.86
CA GLY A 37 7.39 -4.21 9.66
C GLY A 37 7.08 -3.40 8.41
N TRP A 38 5.82 -3.24 8.10
CA TRP A 38 5.36 -2.64 6.86
C TRP A 38 4.79 -1.25 7.10
N THR A 39 5.01 -0.33 6.17
CA THR A 39 4.41 1.00 6.17
C THR A 39 3.85 1.29 4.78
N ILE A 40 2.87 2.18 4.72
CA ILE A 40 2.33 2.69 3.47
C ILE A 40 2.33 4.21 3.46
N PHE A 41 2.60 4.82 2.30
CA PHE A 41 2.61 6.26 2.11
C PHE A 41 2.06 6.62 0.72
N GLU A 42 1.52 7.82 0.52
CA GLU A 42 1.08 8.28 -0.82
C GLU A 42 2.24 8.33 -1.83
N ALA A 43 3.42 8.73 -1.34
CA ALA A 43 4.64 8.93 -2.10
C ALA A 43 5.83 8.79 -1.16
N ASP A 44 7.03 9.07 -1.67
CA ASP A 44 8.27 9.03 -0.90
C ASP A 44 8.16 9.93 0.35
N PRO A 45 8.20 9.36 1.58
CA PRO A 45 7.87 10.11 2.78
C PRO A 45 9.08 10.90 3.30
N PRO A 46 8.89 12.13 3.82
CA PRO A 46 9.90 12.78 4.64
C PRO A 46 9.98 12.09 6.02
N CYS A 47 11.11 12.23 6.71
CA CYS A 47 11.32 11.58 8.00
C CYS A 47 10.30 11.97 9.08
N GLY A 48 9.75 13.19 9.03
CA GLY A 48 8.66 13.58 9.93
C GLY A 48 7.42 12.70 9.79
N GLN A 49 7.10 12.26 8.56
CA GLN A 49 5.98 11.35 8.30
C GLN A 49 6.34 9.92 8.73
N VAL A 50 7.56 9.46 8.42
CA VAL A 50 8.07 8.14 8.84
C VAL A 50 7.98 7.96 10.35
N ASN A 51 8.40 8.96 11.13
CA ASN A 51 8.39 8.91 12.60
C ASN A 51 6.98 8.82 13.20
N ASN A 52 5.94 9.20 12.45
CA ASN A 52 4.54 9.17 12.90
C ASN A 52 3.72 8.08 12.20
N ALA A 53 4.36 7.26 11.35
CA ALA A 53 3.68 6.23 10.58
C ALA A 53 3.19 5.07 11.47
N ILE A 54 2.15 4.39 11.02
CA ILE A 54 1.76 3.08 11.59
C ILE A 54 2.69 2.03 11.01
N ILE A 55 3.39 1.29 11.88
CA ILE A 55 4.17 0.12 11.47
C ILE A 55 3.30 -1.12 11.65
N TYR A 56 2.92 -1.73 10.53
CA TYR A 56 2.14 -2.96 10.48
C TYR A 56 3.07 -4.16 10.68
N GLY A 57 2.81 -4.97 11.71
CA GLY A 57 3.58 -6.18 12.00
C GLY A 57 3.48 -7.23 10.91
N ASN A 58 4.46 -8.13 10.85
CA ASN A 58 4.43 -9.31 9.97
C ASN A 58 3.86 -10.51 10.73
N TYR A 59 2.82 -11.14 10.19
CA TYR A 59 2.14 -12.28 10.82
C TYR A 59 2.01 -13.46 9.83
N GLY A 60 1.86 -14.67 10.35
CA GLY A 60 1.62 -15.86 9.52
C GLY A 60 0.24 -15.87 8.85
N ASP A 61 -0.71 -15.12 9.43
CA ASP A 61 -2.07 -14.91 8.96
C ASP A 61 -2.58 -13.54 9.49
N VAL A 62 -3.31 -12.80 8.66
CA VAL A 62 -3.98 -11.55 9.03
C VAL A 62 -5.47 -11.55 8.63
N SER A 63 -6.00 -12.72 8.30
CA SER A 63 -7.43 -12.95 8.21
C SER A 63 -8.06 -12.86 9.61
N GLY A 64 -9.24 -12.26 9.73
CA GLY A 64 -9.89 -12.00 11.02
C GLY A 64 -9.60 -10.62 11.59
N SER A 65 -9.17 -10.51 12.86
CA SER A 65 -9.08 -9.24 13.60
C SER A 65 -7.69 -8.61 13.71
N TYR A 66 -6.65 -9.28 13.18
CA TYR A 66 -5.28 -8.82 13.30
C TYR A 66 -4.95 -7.76 12.24
N ILE A 67 -4.66 -6.54 12.69
CA ILE A 67 -4.12 -5.47 11.84
C ILE A 67 -2.64 -5.73 11.61
N GLY A 68 -2.24 -5.91 10.35
CA GLY A 68 -0.89 -6.30 9.99
C GLY A 68 -0.75 -6.69 8.53
N VAL A 69 0.37 -7.32 8.23
CA VAL A 69 0.66 -7.87 6.90
C VAL A 69 1.11 -9.31 7.06
N ARG A 70 0.62 -10.20 6.21
CA ARG A 70 1.22 -11.51 5.99
C ARG A 70 1.96 -11.49 4.67
N CYS A 71 3.20 -11.96 4.69
CA CYS A 71 4.03 -12.01 3.50
C CYS A 71 4.62 -13.41 3.30
N VAL A 72 4.54 -13.90 2.06
CA VAL A 72 5.11 -15.19 1.63
C VAL A 72 6.12 -14.95 0.50
N GLY A 73 7.29 -15.56 0.61
CA GLY A 73 8.42 -15.40 -0.32
C GLY A 73 9.48 -14.44 0.23
N ASP A 74 10.05 -13.61 -0.64
CA ASP A 74 11.19 -12.74 -0.32
C ASP A 74 10.79 -11.43 0.39
N CYS A 75 10.30 -11.58 1.61
CA CYS A 75 9.70 -10.51 2.40
C CYS A 75 10.68 -9.66 3.20
N PHE A 76 11.98 -9.95 3.10
CA PHE A 76 13.00 -9.25 3.88
C PHE A 76 13.25 -7.83 3.31
N PRO A 77 13.55 -6.81 4.14
CA PRO A 77 13.75 -5.43 3.69
C PRO A 77 14.73 -5.29 2.52
N SER A 78 15.87 -5.97 2.52
CA SER A 78 16.87 -5.89 1.44
C SER A 78 16.57 -6.74 0.21
N ASN A 79 15.58 -7.64 0.25
CA ASN A 79 15.27 -8.51 -0.88
C ASN A 79 14.47 -7.77 -1.96
N ARG A 80 14.53 -8.27 -3.20
CA ARG A 80 13.76 -7.68 -4.30
C ARG A 80 12.26 -8.03 -4.17
N PRO A 81 11.35 -7.10 -4.53
CA PRO A 81 9.91 -7.34 -4.40
C PRO A 81 9.37 -8.42 -5.35
N ASP A 82 10.08 -8.74 -6.44
CA ASP A 82 9.63 -9.78 -7.37
C ASP A 82 9.70 -11.20 -6.78
N GLY A 83 10.41 -11.40 -5.68
CA GLY A 83 10.38 -12.67 -4.93
C GLY A 83 9.19 -12.80 -3.96
N ILE A 84 8.38 -11.74 -3.76
CA ILE A 84 7.17 -11.81 -2.94
C ILE A 84 6.08 -12.49 -3.75
N GLN A 85 5.61 -13.64 -3.24
CA GLN A 85 4.59 -14.48 -3.86
C GLN A 85 3.19 -14.06 -3.45
N VAL A 86 3.00 -13.77 -2.16
CA VAL A 86 1.72 -13.33 -1.58
C VAL A 86 2.01 -12.19 -0.60
N LEU A 87 1.21 -11.13 -0.68
CA LEU A 87 1.15 -10.09 0.33
C LEU A 87 -0.32 -9.84 0.69
N GLU A 88 -0.71 -10.27 1.88
CA GLU A 88 -2.03 -10.07 2.45
C GLU A 88 -1.92 -8.94 3.48
N MET A 89 -2.76 -7.92 3.30
CA MET A 89 -2.68 -6.65 4.02
C MET A 89 -4.00 -6.42 4.72
N HIS A 90 -3.96 -6.28 6.05
CA HIS A 90 -5.10 -5.90 6.86
C HIS A 90 -4.75 -4.61 7.61
N PHE A 91 -5.22 -3.47 7.11
CA PHE A 91 -4.81 -2.16 7.64
C PHE A 91 -5.82 -1.54 8.61
N ASN A 92 -7.10 -1.85 8.48
CA ASN A 92 -8.15 -1.31 9.34
C ASN A 92 -9.41 -2.19 9.27
N ASN A 93 -10.20 -2.21 10.36
CA ASN A 93 -11.49 -2.90 10.44
C ASN A 93 -12.69 -1.97 10.16
N ASN A 94 -12.53 -0.65 10.33
CA ASN A 94 -13.60 0.33 10.14
C ASN A 94 -13.09 1.67 9.58
N PRO A 95 -13.21 1.93 8.27
CA PRO A 95 -13.70 1.00 7.24
C PRO A 95 -12.76 -0.20 7.11
N LEU A 96 -13.28 -1.33 6.59
CA LEU A 96 -12.45 -2.50 6.33
C LEU A 96 -11.51 -2.24 5.15
N TYR A 97 -10.20 -2.26 5.44
CA TYR A 97 -9.14 -2.19 4.45
C TYR A 97 -8.31 -3.47 4.51
N HIS A 98 -8.79 -4.47 3.77
CA HIS A 98 -8.18 -5.77 3.68
C HIS A 98 -8.04 -6.20 2.22
N TRP A 99 -6.81 -6.48 1.79
CA TRP A 99 -6.55 -6.96 0.43
C TRP A 99 -5.39 -7.95 0.38
N THR A 100 -5.47 -8.87 -0.57
CA THR A 100 -4.38 -9.79 -0.90
C THR A 100 -3.94 -9.60 -2.33
N ILE A 101 -2.63 -9.46 -2.55
CA ILE A 101 -2.00 -9.51 -3.86
C ILE A 101 -1.22 -10.81 -4.03
N TYR A 102 -1.31 -11.38 -5.23
CA TYR A 102 -0.63 -12.62 -5.60
C TYR A 102 0.21 -12.41 -6.86
N LYS A 103 1.45 -12.90 -6.84
CA LYS A 103 2.37 -12.79 -7.98
C LYS A 103 1.82 -13.48 -9.23
N ASP A 104 1.29 -14.69 -9.08
CA ASP A 104 0.71 -15.50 -10.16
C ASP A 104 -0.61 -14.92 -10.71
N ARG A 105 -1.17 -13.91 -10.04
CA ARG A 105 -2.36 -13.16 -10.50
C ARG A 105 -2.04 -11.71 -10.87
N GLY A 106 -0.79 -11.41 -11.18
CA GLY A 106 -0.36 -10.08 -11.61
C GLY A 106 -0.57 -8.99 -10.55
N TYR A 107 -0.49 -9.35 -9.27
CA TYR A 107 -0.57 -8.42 -8.13
C TYR A 107 -1.85 -7.55 -8.08
N LYS A 108 -2.98 -8.07 -8.57
CA LYS A 108 -4.29 -7.43 -8.36
C LYS A 108 -4.67 -7.44 -6.88
N MET A 109 -5.28 -6.36 -6.40
CA MET A 109 -5.70 -6.21 -5.01
C MET A 109 -7.07 -6.87 -4.77
N TYR A 110 -7.07 -8.12 -4.37
CA TYR A 110 -8.29 -8.88 -4.09
C TYR A 110 -8.80 -8.59 -2.67
N GLY A 111 -10.05 -8.15 -2.54
CA GLY A 111 -10.74 -8.05 -1.25
C GLY A 111 -11.24 -9.41 -0.75
N LEU A 112 -11.73 -9.46 0.49
CA LEU A 112 -12.35 -10.65 1.08
C LEU A 112 -13.63 -11.10 0.33
N ASP A 113 -14.25 -10.19 -0.42
CA ASP A 113 -15.40 -10.46 -1.29
C ASP A 113 -15.01 -11.02 -2.67
N GLY A 114 -13.71 -11.25 -2.91
CA GLY A 114 -13.17 -11.73 -4.17
C GLY A 114 -13.12 -10.69 -5.29
N LYS A 115 -13.53 -9.44 -5.05
CA LYS A 115 -13.45 -8.35 -6.04
C LYS A 115 -12.06 -7.72 -6.08
N VAL A 116 -11.75 -7.10 -7.20
CA VAL A 116 -10.50 -6.37 -7.41
C VAL A 116 -10.73 -4.88 -7.11
N TYR A 117 -9.95 -4.32 -6.19
CA TYR A 117 -10.04 -2.91 -5.76
C TYR A 117 -8.91 -2.02 -6.30
N GLY A 118 -8.05 -2.60 -7.14
CA GLY A 118 -6.86 -1.94 -7.65
C GLY A 118 -5.82 -2.96 -8.10
N GLU A 119 -4.63 -2.47 -8.36
CA GLU A 119 -3.48 -3.30 -8.68
C GLU A 119 -2.21 -2.73 -8.07
N CYS A 120 -1.28 -3.61 -7.71
CA CYS A 120 0.04 -3.20 -7.28
C CYS A 120 1.06 -3.56 -8.35
N ILE A 121 1.99 -2.64 -8.59
CA ILE A 121 3.13 -2.86 -9.48
C ILE A 121 4.40 -2.96 -8.65
N LEU A 122 5.35 -3.77 -9.11
CA LEU A 122 6.69 -3.78 -8.56
C LEU A 122 7.29 -2.39 -8.73
N PHE A 123 7.60 -1.72 -7.62
CA PHE A 123 8.02 -0.33 -7.65
C PHE A 123 9.23 -0.08 -6.73
N PRO A 124 10.33 -0.84 -6.87
CA PRO A 124 11.54 -0.59 -6.10
C PRO A 124 12.21 0.74 -6.52
N GLY A 125 13.19 1.21 -5.73
CA GLY A 125 14.13 2.25 -6.17
C GLY A 125 14.33 3.39 -5.19
N HIS A 126 13.28 3.81 -4.47
CA HIS A 126 13.43 4.77 -3.38
C HIS A 126 13.45 4.04 -2.04
N ASN A 127 14.53 4.25 -1.29
CA ASN A 127 14.64 3.83 0.10
C ASN A 127 14.85 5.09 0.95
N TYR A 128 14.28 5.12 2.14
CA TYR A 128 14.54 6.20 3.09
C TYR A 128 15.36 5.69 4.26
N ARG A 129 16.02 6.64 4.95
CA ARG A 129 16.69 6.43 6.23
C ARG A 129 16.40 7.64 7.13
N CYS A 130 15.94 7.37 8.34
CA CYS A 130 15.58 8.39 9.31
C CYS A 130 16.16 8.06 10.68
N ASP A 131 16.91 9.01 11.28
CA ASP A 131 17.77 8.76 12.43
C ASP A 131 17.27 9.41 13.76
N ALA A 132 16.00 9.81 13.84
CA ALA A 132 15.50 10.69 14.92
C ALA A 132 15.35 10.00 16.30
N PHE A 133 14.86 8.76 16.35
CA PHE A 133 14.60 8.02 17.60
C PHE A 133 15.28 6.65 17.61
N GLY A 134 16.40 6.55 16.88
CA GLY A 134 16.92 5.31 16.33
C GLY A 134 16.96 5.41 14.81
N ILE A 135 17.44 4.35 14.16
CA ILE A 135 17.57 4.28 12.71
C ILE A 135 16.36 3.55 12.17
N THR A 136 15.57 4.18 11.30
CA THR A 136 14.52 3.50 10.53
C THR A 136 14.87 3.58 9.05
N GLU A 137 15.00 2.43 8.41
CA GLU A 137 15.17 2.30 6.98
C GLU A 137 13.92 1.68 6.35
N GLY A 138 13.43 2.29 5.28
CA GLY A 138 12.30 1.77 4.52
C GLY A 138 12.72 1.41 3.11
N TYR A 139 12.32 0.22 2.67
CA TYR A 139 12.63 -0.31 1.35
C TYR A 139 11.35 -0.44 0.53
N ARG A 140 11.18 0.39 -0.51
CA ARG A 140 9.95 0.39 -1.32
C ARG A 140 9.83 -0.91 -2.10
N LYS A 141 8.66 -1.54 -2.00
CA LYS A 141 8.35 -2.83 -2.64
C LYS A 141 7.38 -2.64 -3.80
N PHE A 142 6.24 -2.02 -3.51
CA PHE A 142 5.14 -1.89 -4.45
C PHE A 142 4.62 -0.47 -4.48
N ARG A 143 4.01 -0.11 -5.62
CA ARG A 143 3.04 1.00 -5.72
C ARG A 143 1.69 0.39 -6.05
N CYS A 144 0.67 0.69 -5.28
CA CYS A 144 -0.69 0.23 -5.48
C CYS A 144 -1.54 1.36 -6.01
N LEU A 145 -2.19 1.14 -7.15
CA LEU A 145 -3.13 2.06 -7.80
C LEU A 145 -4.55 1.64 -7.42
N THR A 146 -5.30 2.54 -6.79
CA THR A 146 -6.62 2.26 -6.25
C THR A 146 -7.44 3.54 -6.13
N GLN A 147 -8.67 3.45 -5.61
CA GLN A 147 -9.49 4.62 -5.25
C GLN A 147 -9.22 5.13 -3.82
N PHE A 148 -8.43 4.39 -3.03
CA PHE A 148 -8.16 4.69 -1.62
C PHE A 148 -6.79 5.35 -1.44
N THR A 149 -6.75 6.46 -0.73
CA THR A 149 -5.51 7.13 -0.32
C THR A 149 -4.89 6.40 0.89
N ALA A 150 -3.56 6.39 1.02
CA ALA A 150 -2.84 6.00 2.22
C ALA A 150 -3.39 6.70 3.47
N ARG A 151 -3.81 7.97 3.35
CA ARG A 151 -4.46 8.69 4.46
C ARG A 151 -5.81 8.09 4.83
N GLN A 152 -6.65 7.73 3.86
CA GLN A 152 -7.91 7.02 4.14
C GLN A 152 -7.67 5.69 4.82
N ILE A 153 -6.63 4.95 4.39
CA ILE A 153 -6.30 3.62 4.90
C ILE A 153 -5.79 3.68 6.34
N THR A 154 -4.80 4.55 6.61
CA THR A 154 -4.10 4.64 7.90
C THR A 154 -4.81 5.54 8.91
N GLY A 155 -5.65 6.46 8.44
CA GLY A 155 -6.18 7.55 9.26
C GLY A 155 -5.12 8.58 9.71
N ARG A 156 -3.90 8.54 9.15
CA ARG A 156 -2.79 9.46 9.48
C ARG A 156 -2.39 10.31 8.27
N ASN A 157 -1.81 11.48 8.56
CA ASN A 157 -1.17 12.36 7.57
C ASN A 157 0.30 11.98 7.40
#